data_AF-A0A526YJL2-F1
#
_entry.id   AF-A0A526YJL2-F1
#
_cell.length_a   1.000
_cell.length_b   1.000
_cell.length_c   1.000
_cell.angle_alpha   90.00
_cell.angle_beta   90.00
_cell.angle_gamma   90.00
#
_symmetry.space_group_name_H-M   'P 1'
#
loop_
_entity.id
_entity.type
_entity.pdbx_description
1 polymer ?
#
loop_
_entity_poly.entity_id
_entity_poly.type
_entity_poly.pdbx_seq_one_letter_code
_entity_poly.pdbx_strand_id
1 'polypeptide(L)' 'MSEERVERRLAAILAADVVGYSRLMEANEERTLGALRQHRREFFDPTVAKHGGRIFKV' A
#
# COMPACT_ATOMS: atom_id res chain seq x y z
N MET A 1 -11.11 13.39 -29.31
CA MET A 1 -10.78 12.44 -28.22
C MET A 1 -9.28 12.45 -28.07
N SER A 2 -8.76 13.21 -27.11
CA SER A 2 -7.32 13.31 -26.87
C SER A 2 -6.81 11.96 -26.36
N GLU A 3 -5.95 11.31 -27.13
CA GLU A 3 -5.15 10.18 -26.65
C GLU A 3 -4.33 10.68 -25.46
N GLU A 4 -4.63 10.17 -24.26
CA GLU A 4 -3.81 10.41 -23.08
C GLU A 4 -2.42 9.84 -23.36
N ARG A 5 -1.47 10.73 -23.60
CA ARG A 5 -0.12 10.36 -23.99
C ARG A 5 0.55 9.71 -22.79
N VAL A 6 0.77 8.39 -22.85
CA VAL A 6 1.43 7.63 -21.78
C VAL A 6 2.82 8.21 -21.52
N GLU A 7 3.00 8.80 -20.35
CA GLU A 7 4.31 9.28 -19.89
C GLU A 7 5.20 8.10 -19.51
N ARG A 8 6.31 7.94 -20.24
CA ARG A 8 7.33 6.93 -19.95
C ARG A 8 8.44 7.57 -19.14
N ARG A 9 8.75 6.99 -17.99
CA ARG A 9 9.87 7.40 -17.12
C ARG A 9 10.47 6.20 -16.43
N LEU A 10 11.73 6.32 -16.03
CA LEU A 10 12.34 5.37 -15.09
C LEU A 10 11.74 5.60 -13.70
N ALA A 11 11.36 4.54 -12.99
CA ALA A 11 10.77 4.62 -11.66
C ALA A 11 11.19 3.44 -10.80
N ALA A 12 11.33 3.67 -9.49
CA ALA A 12 11.40 2.61 -8.50
C ALA A 12 9.97 2.15 -8.14
N ILE A 13 9.72 0.84 -8.18
CA ILE A 13 8.44 0.23 -7.83
C ILE A 13 8.65 -0.61 -6.57
N LEU A 14 7.86 -0.34 -5.54
CA LEU A 14 7.79 -1.15 -4.33
C LEU A 14 6.47 -1.91 -4.29
N ALA A 15 6.55 -3.22 -4.06
CA ALA A 15 5.42 -4.08 -3.72
C ALA A 15 5.69 -4.71 -2.36
N ALA A 16 4.71 -4.65 -1.47
CA ALA A 16 4.79 -5.18 -0.11
C ALA A 16 3.46 -5.83 0.28
N ASP A 17 3.52 -6.88 1.09
CA ASP A 17 2.35 -7.65 1.51
C ASP A 17 2.49 -8.11 2.98
N VAL A 18 1.37 -8.48 3.60
CA VAL A 18 1.31 -9.00 4.97
C VAL A 18 1.49 -10.51 4.97
N VAL A 19 2.61 -10.97 5.54
CA VAL A 19 2.89 -12.41 5.65
C VAL A 19 1.80 -13.11 6.44
N GLY A 20 1.20 -14.14 5.83
CA GLY A 20 0.17 -14.94 6.48
C GLY A 20 -1.17 -14.24 6.66
N TYR A 21 -1.44 -13.17 5.90
CA TYR A 21 -2.69 -12.39 5.99
C TYR A 21 -3.94 -13.25 6.07
N SER A 22 -4.11 -14.24 5.18
CA SER A 22 -5.30 -15.10 5.16
C SER A 22 -5.48 -15.87 6.47
N ARG A 23 -4.41 -16.41 7.05
CA ARG A 23 -4.45 -17.11 8.34
C ARG A 23 -4.79 -16.16 9.49
N LEU A 24 -4.28 -14.93 9.47
CA LEU A 24 -4.58 -13.92 10.47
C LEU A 24 -6.05 -13.47 10.39
N MET A 25 -6.55 -13.25 9.18
CA MET A 25 -7.94 -12.92 8.91
C MET A 25 -8.88 -14.03 9.38
N GLU A 26 -8.57 -15.30 9.08
CA GLU A 26 -9.35 -16.45 9.55
C GLU A 26 -9.39 -16.53 11.09
N ALA A 27 -8.26 -16.29 11.75
CA ALA A 27 -8.18 -16.35 13.20
C ALA A 27 -8.92 -15.20 13.89
N ASN A 28 -8.82 -13.98 13.36
CA ASN A 28 -9.54 -12.82 13.86
C ASN A 28 -9.54 -11.67 12.83
N GLU A 29 -10.68 -11.45 12.19
CA GLU A 29 -10.85 -10.44 11.15
C GLU A 29 -10.71 -9.00 11.71
N GLU A 30 -11.48 -8.66 12.74
CA GLU A 30 -11.54 -7.29 13.28
C GLU A 30 -10.15 -6.81 13.75
N ARG A 31 -9.44 -7.67 14.48
CA ARG A 31 -8.09 -7.36 14.96
C ARG A 31 -7.11 -7.21 13.80
N THR A 32 -7.16 -8.11 12.82
CA THR A 32 -6.23 -8.11 11.68
C THR A 32 -6.44 -6.87 10.81
N LEU A 33 -7.69 -6.56 10.47
CA LEU A 33 -8.03 -5.39 9.69
C LEU A 33 -7.74 -4.09 10.45
N GLY A 34 -8.00 -4.06 11.76
CA GLY A 34 -7.67 -2.95 12.64
C GLY A 34 -6.18 -2.65 12.66
N ALA A 35 -5.35 -3.68 12.89
CA ALA A 35 -3.89 -3.56 12.88
C ALA A 35 -3.35 -3.11 11.52
N LEU A 36 -3.86 -3.67 10.42
CA LEU A 36 -3.46 -3.26 9.06
C LEU A 36 -3.79 -1.79 8.80
N ARG A 37 -4.99 -1.33 9.15
CA ARG A 37 -5.39 0.09 9.02
C ARG A 37 -4.53 1.00 9.87
N GLN A 38 -4.21 0.59 11.10
CA GLN A 38 -3.35 1.35 12.00
C GLN A 38 -1.94 1.49 11.43
N HIS A 39 -1.28 0.38 11.08
CA HIS A 39 0.05 0.39 10.47
C HIS A 39 0.09 1.22 9.20
N ARG A 40 -0.97 1.16 8.39
CA ARG A 40 -1.04 1.97 7.19
C ARG A 40 -1.03 3.46 7.49
N ARG A 41 -1.89 3.92 8.40
CA ARG A 41 -2.02 5.34 8.77
C ARG A 41 -0.80 5.87 9.51
N GLU A 42 -0.27 5.09 10.44
CA GLU A 42 0.78 5.54 11.36
C GLU A 42 2.18 5.37 10.79
N PHE A 43 2.39 4.41 9.88
CA PHE A 43 3.72 4.07 9.39
C PHE A 43 3.84 4.16 7.87
N PHE A 44 3.03 3.44 7.10
CA PHE A 44 3.23 3.35 5.64
C PHE A 44 2.95 4.67 4.93
N ASP A 45 1.76 5.26 5.11
CA ASP A 45 1.39 6.49 4.39
C ASP A 45 2.36 7.64 4.72
N PRO A 46 2.75 7.90 5.99
CA PRO A 46 3.75 8.91 6.32
C PRO A 46 5.13 8.61 5.75
N THR A 47 5.56 7.34 5.75
CA THR A 47 6.89 6.95 5.23
C THR A 47 6.96 7.13 3.73
N VAL A 48 5.92 6.73 2.99
CA VAL A 48 5.83 6.93 1.54
C VAL A 48 5.88 8.43 1.22
N ALA A 49 5.09 9.25 1.91
CA ALA A 49 5.08 10.69 1.71
C ALA A 49 6.44 11.34 2.03
N LYS A 50 7.07 10.96 3.14
CA LYS A 50 8.39 11.46 3.57
C LYS A 50 9.48 11.23 2.51
N HIS A 51 9.40 10.13 1.77
CA HIS A 51 10.38 9.77 0.74
C HIS A 51 9.96 10.20 -0.68
N GLY A 52 8.91 11.02 -0.83
CA GLY A 52 8.42 11.51 -2.12
C GLY A 52 7.76 10.42 -2.98
N GLY A 53 7.36 9.30 -2.37
CA GLY A 53 6.66 8.21 -3.04
C GLY A 53 5.17 8.49 -3.19
N ARG A 54 4.48 7.60 -3.90
CA ARG A 54 3.02 7.62 -4.04
C ARG A 54 2.45 6.21 -4.04
N ILE A 55 1.29 6.05 -3.42
CA ILE A 55 0.51 4.81 -3.47
C ILE A 55 -0.39 4.87 -4.71
N PHE A 56 -0.24 3.92 -5.62
CA PHE A 56 -1.04 3.85 -6.85
C PHE A 56 -1.97 2.64 -6.89
N LYS A 57 -1.80 1.68 -5.99
CA LYS A 57 -2.65 0.51 -5.84
C LYS A 57 -2.72 0.13 -4.36
N VAL A 58 -3.92 -0.22 -3.93
CA VAL A 58 -4.22 -0.78 -2.60
C VAL A 58 -5.06 -2.02 -2.81
#